data_AF-A0A2V7PBF6-F1
#
_entry.id   AF-A0A2V7PBF6-F1
#
_cell.length_a   1.000
_cell.length_b   1.000
_cell.length_c   1.000
_cell.angle_alpha   90.00
_cell.angle_beta   90.00
_cell.angle_gamma   90.00
#
_symmetry.space_group_name_H-M   'P 1'
#
loop_
_entity.id
_entity.type
_entity.pdbx_description
1 polymer ?
#
loop_
_entity_poly.entity_id
_entity_poly.type
_entity_poly.pdbx_seq_one_letter_code
_entity_poly.pdbx_strand_id
1 'polypeptide(L)'
;MDRREAVRLLAVTPLAAAFAFTPDSVREASARARETLARGLPYEPKQFTPHEWETVRVLVDLILPRDERSGSATEAGVPEFMDFMLGDDPDLQTPVRGGLAWLDHECDERYGKTFVACTAGERGAVLDDIAWPRKAKPAHAAGVAFFNRFRDLTASGFFSSKLGVQDLRYIGNTVVSEWKGCPPEALAKLGVTY
;
A
#
# COMPACT_ATOMS: atom_id res chain seq x y z
N MET A 1 -13.53 54.41 18.57
CA MET A 1 -13.39 52.94 18.77
C MET A 1 -12.50 52.44 17.65
N ASP A 2 -11.26 52.09 17.98
CA ASP A 2 -10.23 51.71 17.00
C ASP A 2 -10.50 50.27 16.50
N ARG A 3 -10.31 50.03 15.20
CA ARG A 3 -10.48 48.71 14.57
C ARG A 3 -9.62 47.64 15.24
N ARG A 4 -8.51 48.03 15.86
CA ARG A 4 -7.62 47.14 16.63
C ARG A 4 -8.19 46.67 17.96
N GLU A 5 -9.05 47.44 18.62
CA GLU A 5 -9.64 47.02 19.90
C GLU A 5 -10.82 46.06 19.71
N ALA A 6 -11.58 46.22 18.62
CA ALA A 6 -12.66 45.30 18.27
C ALA A 6 -12.15 43.86 18.00
N VAL A 7 -10.93 43.71 17.45
CA VAL A 7 -10.31 42.40 17.21
C VAL A 7 -9.76 41.77 18.50
N ARG A 8 -9.29 42.57 19.46
CA ARG A 8 -8.82 42.06 20.75
C ARG A 8 -9.95 41.55 21.64
N LEU A 9 -11.15 42.14 21.54
CA LEU A 9 -12.30 41.71 22.35
C LEU A 9 -12.95 40.40 21.88
N LEU A 10 -12.63 39.93 20.67
CA LEU A 10 -13.12 38.65 20.13
C LEU A 10 -12.22 37.44 20.47
N ALA A 11 -11.12 37.65 21.19
CA ALA A 11 -10.13 36.60 21.50
C ALA A 11 -10.35 35.86 22.83
N VAL A 12 -11.44 36.16 23.57
CA VAL A 12 -11.74 35.50 24.86
C VAL A 12 -13.12 34.86 24.82
N THR A 13 -13.28 33.89 23.93
CA THR A 13 -14.25 32.80 24.09
C THR A 13 -13.48 31.51 23.84
N PRO A 14 -13.62 30.47 24.68
CA PRO A 14 -12.82 29.26 24.54
C PRO A 14 -13.25 28.53 23.26
N LEU A 15 -12.51 28.75 22.17
CA LEU A 15 -12.61 27.98 20.93
C LEU A 15 -12.30 26.47 21.12
N ALA A 16 -11.96 26.05 22.35
CA ALA A 16 -11.73 24.66 22.70
C ALA A 16 -13.01 23.79 22.64
N ALA A 17 -14.21 24.39 22.67
CA ALA A 17 -15.46 23.63 22.54
C ALA A 17 -15.90 23.39 21.07
N ALA A 18 -15.36 24.14 20.10
CA ALA A 18 -15.76 24.03 18.69
C ALA A 18 -14.91 23.03 17.89
N PHE A 19 -13.68 22.76 18.34
CA PHE A 19 -12.83 21.72 17.77
C PHE A 19 -12.66 20.62 18.80
N ALA A 20 -13.14 19.41 18.48
CA ALA A 20 -13.02 18.22 19.32
C ALA A 20 -11.55 17.80 19.63
N PHE A 21 -10.57 18.48 19.04
CA PHE A 21 -9.14 18.22 19.19
C PHE A 21 -8.40 19.52 19.51
N THR A 22 -7.78 19.59 20.69
CA THR A 22 -6.85 20.67 21.05
C THR A 22 -5.47 20.37 20.45
N PRO A 23 -4.61 21.40 20.20
CA PRO A 23 -3.25 21.16 19.74
C PRO A 23 -2.45 20.21 20.64
N ASP A 24 -2.68 20.28 21.96
CA ASP A 24 -2.09 19.36 22.93
C ASP A 24 -2.60 17.93 22.77
N SER A 25 -3.90 17.73 22.61
CA SER A 25 -4.46 16.38 22.41
C SER A 25 -3.95 15.75 21.10
N VAL A 26 -3.78 16.55 20.05
CA VAL A 26 -3.20 16.09 18.77
C VAL A 26 -1.72 15.73 18.94
N ARG A 27 -0.94 16.54 19.68
CA ARG A 27 0.47 16.24 19.97
C ARG A 27 0.62 14.96 20.79
N GLU A 28 -0.19 14.79 21.83
CA GLU A 28 -0.15 13.62 22.70
C GLU A 28 -0.58 12.36 21.95
N ALA A 29 -1.66 12.42 21.17
CA ALA A 29 -2.09 11.34 20.29
C ALA A 29 -1.02 10.99 19.25
N SER A 30 -0.37 11.99 18.65
CA SER A 30 0.75 11.78 17.72
C SER A 30 1.97 11.14 18.40
N ALA A 31 2.28 11.54 19.64
CA ALA A 31 3.39 10.96 20.41
C ALA A 31 3.12 9.49 20.73
N ARG A 32 1.92 9.16 21.19
CA ARG A 32 1.49 7.77 21.44
C ARG A 32 1.50 6.93 20.17
N ALA A 33 0.96 7.46 19.07
CA ALA A 33 0.99 6.78 17.77
C ALA A 33 2.43 6.51 17.31
N ARG A 34 3.36 7.46 17.48
CA ARG A 34 4.78 7.28 17.19
C ARG A 34 5.44 6.24 18.09
N GLU A 35 5.11 6.24 19.38
CA GLU A 35 5.63 5.26 20.33
C GLU A 35 5.14 3.84 20.01
N THR A 36 3.86 3.68 19.68
CA THR A 36 3.29 2.40 19.24
C THR A 36 3.96 1.92 17.95
N LEU A 37 4.15 2.83 16.98
CA LEU A 37 4.87 2.53 15.74
C LEU A 37 6.33 2.12 16.01
N ALA A 38 7.00 2.78 16.95
CA ALA A 38 8.38 2.48 17.34
C ALA A 38 8.51 1.18 18.13
N ARG A 39 7.46 0.79 18.89
CA ARG A 39 7.43 -0.46 19.67
C ARG A 39 7.40 -1.70 18.77
N GLY A 40 6.99 -1.56 17.51
CA GLY A 40 7.10 -2.61 16.50
C GLY A 40 6.39 -3.90 16.89
N LEU A 41 5.19 -3.79 17.49
CA LEU A 41 4.39 -4.99 17.77
C LEU A 41 4.11 -5.73 16.44
N PRO A 42 4.31 -7.05 16.38
CA PRO A 42 4.01 -7.82 15.18
C PRO A 42 2.52 -7.64 14.84
N TYR A 43 2.25 -7.37 13.57
CA TYR A 43 0.88 -7.24 13.08
C TYR A 43 0.20 -8.61 13.06
N GLU A 44 -1.00 -8.70 13.65
CA GLU A 44 -1.86 -9.87 13.57
C GLU A 44 -2.92 -9.66 12.48
N PRO A 45 -2.91 -10.48 11.41
CA PRO A 45 -3.90 -10.37 10.34
C PRO A 45 -5.31 -10.71 10.84
N LYS A 46 -6.30 -9.98 10.34
CA LYS A 46 -7.71 -10.17 10.72
C LYS A 46 -8.47 -11.01 9.70
N GLN A 47 -8.08 -10.93 8.42
CA GLN A 47 -8.77 -11.57 7.30
C GLN A 47 -8.03 -12.83 6.83
N PHE A 48 -6.70 -12.85 6.98
CA PHE A 48 -5.88 -13.99 6.59
C PHE A 48 -5.61 -14.96 7.74
N THR A 49 -5.62 -16.27 7.42
CA THR A 49 -5.05 -17.30 8.29
C THR A 49 -3.52 -17.17 8.37
N PRO A 50 -2.84 -17.83 9.33
CA PRO A 50 -1.38 -17.77 9.43
C PRO A 50 -0.64 -18.18 8.14
N HIS A 51 -1.13 -19.22 7.47
CA HIS A 51 -0.55 -19.72 6.22
C HIS A 51 -0.80 -18.77 5.04
N GLU A 52 -2.02 -18.26 4.89
CA GLU A 52 -2.33 -17.25 3.89
C GLU A 52 -1.49 -15.98 4.09
N TRP A 53 -1.29 -15.56 5.34
CA TRP A 53 -0.46 -14.41 5.69
C TRP A 53 1.00 -14.59 5.27
N GLU A 54 1.59 -15.76 5.53
CA GLU A 54 2.94 -16.09 5.06
C GLU A 54 3.02 -16.07 3.53
N THR A 55 2.04 -16.69 2.86
CA THR A 55 1.95 -16.73 1.40
C THR A 55 1.86 -15.32 0.80
N VAL A 56 0.99 -14.46 1.36
CA VAL A 56 0.85 -13.05 0.95
C VAL A 56 2.18 -12.33 1.08
N ARG A 57 2.86 -12.43 2.23
CA ARG A 57 4.15 -11.75 2.46
C ARG A 57 5.22 -12.16 1.45
N VAL A 58 5.31 -13.46 1.15
CA VAL A 58 6.24 -13.97 0.13
C VAL A 58 5.86 -13.46 -1.26
N LEU A 59 4.58 -13.54 -1.61
CA LEU A 59 4.10 -13.22 -2.95
C LEU A 59 4.22 -11.73 -3.29
N VAL A 60 3.91 -10.83 -2.35
CA VAL A 60 4.04 -9.37 -2.60
C VAL A 60 5.50 -8.97 -2.86
N ASP A 61 6.45 -9.60 -2.16
CA ASP A 61 7.89 -9.32 -2.35
C ASP A 61 8.45 -9.95 -3.62
N LEU A 62 7.84 -11.03 -4.12
CA LEU A 62 8.16 -11.56 -5.45
C LEU A 62 7.62 -10.66 -6.58
N ILE A 63 6.50 -9.98 -6.34
CA ILE A 63 5.90 -9.05 -7.32
C ILE A 63 6.63 -7.71 -7.35
N LEU A 64 6.95 -7.16 -6.18
CA LEU A 64 7.66 -5.90 -6.03
C LEU A 64 8.79 -6.08 -5.00
N PRO A 65 9.95 -6.60 -5.43
CA PRO A 65 11.09 -6.82 -4.56
C PRO A 65 11.76 -5.51 -4.17
N ARG A 66 12.55 -5.55 -3.09
CA ARG A 66 13.48 -4.46 -2.77
C ARG A 66 14.43 -4.23 -3.94
N ASP A 67 14.68 -2.97 -4.28
CA ASP A 67 15.71 -2.56 -5.23
C ASP A 67 16.67 -1.51 -4.59
N GLU A 68 17.55 -0.91 -5.39
CA GLU A 68 18.50 0.10 -4.90
C GLU A 68 17.83 1.42 -4.50
N ARG A 69 16.63 1.69 -5.03
CA ARG A 69 15.92 2.96 -4.88
C ARG A 69 14.87 2.92 -3.79
N SER A 70 14.25 1.77 -3.59
CA SER A 70 13.05 1.56 -2.78
C SER A 70 13.12 0.26 -1.99
N GLY A 71 12.37 0.24 -0.87
CA GLY A 71 12.21 -0.98 -0.08
C GLY A 71 11.31 -2.02 -0.77
N SER A 72 11.14 -3.18 -0.14
CA SER A 72 10.21 -4.20 -0.63
C SER A 72 8.73 -3.84 -0.37
N ALA A 73 7.82 -4.58 -0.99
CA ALA A 73 6.39 -4.48 -0.70
C ALA A 73 6.06 -4.73 0.79
N THR A 74 6.73 -5.69 1.44
CA THR A 74 6.57 -5.92 2.87
C THR A 74 7.04 -4.73 3.72
N GLU A 75 8.15 -4.07 3.38
CA GLU A 75 8.60 -2.86 4.07
C GLU A 75 7.66 -1.67 3.87
N ALA A 76 6.95 -1.64 2.75
CA ALA A 76 5.93 -0.63 2.45
C ALA A 76 4.58 -0.88 3.16
N GLY A 77 4.44 -1.99 3.91
CA GLY A 77 3.20 -2.35 4.61
C GLY A 77 2.09 -2.87 3.69
N VAL A 78 2.45 -3.41 2.53
CA VAL A 78 1.47 -3.92 1.55
C VAL A 78 0.63 -5.09 2.09
N PRO A 79 1.17 -6.09 2.81
CA PRO A 79 0.36 -7.15 3.39
C PRO A 79 -0.74 -6.63 4.33
N GLU A 80 -0.40 -5.66 5.19
CA GLU A 80 -1.32 -5.04 6.14
C GLU A 80 -2.39 -4.22 5.41
N PHE A 81 -2.02 -3.52 4.33
CA PHE A 81 -2.96 -2.88 3.43
C PHE A 81 -3.93 -3.90 2.80
N MET A 82 -3.44 -5.04 2.32
CA MET A 82 -4.30 -6.07 1.75
C MET A 82 -5.26 -6.65 2.78
N ASP A 83 -4.81 -6.93 4.01
CA ASP A 83 -5.68 -7.42 5.09
C ASP A 83 -6.80 -6.41 5.40
N PHE A 84 -6.45 -5.11 5.42
CA PHE A 84 -7.44 -4.04 5.54
C PHE A 84 -8.44 -4.04 4.37
N MET A 85 -7.95 -4.09 3.12
CA MET A 85 -8.80 -4.08 1.93
C MET A 85 -9.76 -5.28 1.87
N LEU A 86 -9.34 -6.47 2.32
CA LEU A 86 -10.23 -7.64 2.40
C LEU A 86 -11.36 -7.47 3.43
N GLY A 87 -11.13 -6.65 4.46
CA GLY A 87 -12.16 -6.29 5.44
C GLY A 87 -13.09 -5.17 4.96
N ASP A 88 -12.59 -4.28 4.11
CA ASP A 88 -13.32 -3.12 3.58
C ASP A 88 -14.17 -3.48 2.34
N ASP A 89 -13.64 -4.34 1.45
CA ASP A 89 -14.30 -4.82 0.25
C ASP A 89 -14.51 -6.36 0.31
N PRO A 90 -15.72 -6.82 0.67
CA PRO A 90 -16.05 -8.24 0.72
C PRO A 90 -15.87 -8.98 -0.61
N ASP A 91 -15.98 -8.28 -1.75
CA ASP A 91 -15.83 -8.89 -3.07
C ASP A 91 -14.37 -9.28 -3.37
N LEU A 92 -13.40 -8.82 -2.56
CA LEU A 92 -12.01 -9.23 -2.66
C LEU A 92 -11.72 -10.57 -1.96
N GLN A 93 -12.52 -10.99 -0.98
CA GLN A 93 -12.18 -12.15 -0.15
C GLN A 93 -12.09 -13.45 -0.96
N THR A 94 -13.15 -13.78 -1.70
CA THR A 94 -13.20 -15.00 -2.51
C THR A 94 -12.08 -15.07 -3.57
N PRO A 95 -11.89 -14.05 -4.44
CA PRO A 95 -10.85 -14.14 -5.47
C PRO A 95 -9.43 -14.17 -4.90
N VAL A 96 -9.15 -13.47 -3.79
CA VAL A 96 -7.81 -13.49 -3.17
C VAL A 96 -7.56 -14.85 -2.53
N ARG A 97 -8.45 -15.32 -1.64
CA ARG A 97 -8.25 -16.59 -0.92
C ARG A 97 -8.28 -17.79 -1.85
N GLY A 98 -9.19 -17.79 -2.84
CA GLY A 98 -9.25 -18.83 -3.86
C GLY A 98 -7.96 -18.92 -4.68
N GLY A 99 -7.33 -17.78 -4.99
CA GLY A 99 -6.07 -17.77 -5.71
C GLY A 99 -4.84 -18.15 -4.87
N LEU A 100 -4.83 -17.82 -3.57
CA LEU A 100 -3.81 -18.33 -2.65
C LEU A 100 -3.88 -19.86 -2.56
N ALA A 101 -5.08 -20.43 -2.42
CA ALA A 101 -5.28 -21.87 -2.44
C ALA A 101 -4.89 -22.50 -3.79
N TRP A 102 -5.14 -21.80 -4.90
CA TRP A 102 -4.71 -22.26 -6.24
C TRP A 102 -3.19 -22.36 -6.33
N LEU A 103 -2.43 -21.41 -5.78
CA LEU A 103 -0.96 -21.48 -5.75
C LEU A 103 -0.47 -22.70 -4.98
N ASP A 104 -1.04 -22.96 -3.80
CA ASP A 104 -0.66 -24.13 -3.01
C ASP A 104 -0.98 -25.42 -3.75
N HIS A 105 -2.15 -25.52 -4.39
CA HIS A 105 -2.53 -26.70 -5.15
C HIS A 105 -1.59 -26.95 -6.34
N GLU A 106 -1.24 -25.91 -7.11
CA GLU A 106 -0.30 -26.06 -8.22
C GLU A 106 1.12 -26.42 -7.77
N CYS A 107 1.56 -25.90 -6.63
CA CYS A 107 2.84 -26.29 -6.03
C CYS A 107 2.80 -27.73 -5.50
N ASP A 108 1.68 -28.17 -4.90
CA ASP A 108 1.53 -29.51 -4.36
C ASP A 108 1.50 -30.56 -5.48
N GLU A 109 0.71 -30.33 -6.53
CA GLU A 109 0.65 -31.22 -7.70
C GLU A 109 2.01 -31.39 -8.39
N ARG A 110 2.82 -30.32 -8.45
CA ARG A 110 4.11 -30.35 -9.16
C ARG A 110 5.27 -30.83 -8.29
N TYR A 111 5.24 -30.51 -6.99
CA TYR A 111 6.41 -30.62 -6.10
C TYR A 111 6.11 -31.26 -4.73
N GLY A 112 4.84 -31.54 -4.41
CA GLY A 112 4.40 -32.07 -3.11
C GLY A 112 4.61 -31.10 -1.95
N LYS A 113 4.50 -29.80 -2.20
CA LYS A 113 4.80 -28.72 -1.25
C LYS A 113 3.78 -27.59 -1.39
N THR A 114 3.51 -26.88 -0.30
CA THR A 114 2.85 -25.57 -0.35
C THR A 114 3.74 -24.53 -1.04
N PHE A 115 3.16 -23.44 -1.52
CA PHE A 115 3.88 -22.38 -2.22
C PHE A 115 5.03 -21.80 -1.38
N VAL A 116 4.80 -21.58 -0.07
CA VAL A 116 5.82 -21.10 0.86
C VAL A 116 6.95 -22.11 1.08
N ALA A 117 6.65 -23.41 1.03
CA ALA A 117 7.64 -24.47 1.18
C ALA A 117 8.44 -24.75 -0.11
N CYS A 118 7.95 -24.31 -1.27
CA CYS A 118 8.69 -24.39 -2.53
C CYS A 118 9.97 -23.54 -2.52
N THR A 119 10.98 -24.00 -3.26
CA THR A 119 12.20 -23.24 -3.55
C THR A 119 11.89 -22.02 -4.42
N ALA A 120 12.80 -21.04 -4.48
CA ALA A 120 12.63 -19.87 -5.33
C ALA A 120 12.40 -20.23 -6.82
N GLY A 121 13.10 -21.25 -7.32
CA GLY A 121 12.92 -21.73 -8.70
C GLY A 121 11.56 -22.41 -8.92
N GLU A 122 11.11 -23.22 -7.96
CA GLU A 122 9.79 -23.88 -8.01
C GLU A 122 8.65 -22.85 -8.00
N ARG A 123 8.73 -21.83 -7.12
CA ARG A 123 7.77 -20.71 -7.08
C ARG A 123 7.78 -19.93 -8.39
N GLY A 124 8.97 -19.57 -8.87
CA GLY A 124 9.16 -18.83 -10.11
C GLY A 124 8.51 -19.53 -11.31
N ALA A 125 8.70 -20.85 -11.43
CA ALA A 125 8.09 -21.64 -12.50
C ALA A 125 6.55 -21.61 -12.47
N VAL A 126 5.92 -21.68 -11.30
CA VAL A 126 4.46 -21.56 -11.18
C VAL A 126 3.98 -20.14 -11.51
N LEU A 127 4.69 -19.12 -11.03
CA LEU A 127 4.33 -17.73 -11.30
C LEU A 127 4.52 -17.34 -12.79
N ASP A 128 5.56 -17.84 -13.45
CA ASP A 128 5.84 -17.57 -14.87
C ASP A 128 4.70 -18.05 -15.79
N ASP A 129 4.02 -19.14 -15.43
CA ASP A 129 2.88 -19.68 -16.16
C ASP A 129 1.64 -18.76 -16.14
N ILE A 130 1.52 -17.90 -15.11
CA ILE A 130 0.35 -17.04 -14.89
C ILE A 130 0.62 -15.55 -14.99
N ALA A 131 1.90 -15.12 -14.96
CA ALA A 131 2.29 -13.71 -14.94
C ALA A 131 2.00 -12.97 -16.25
N TRP A 132 1.85 -13.72 -17.35
CA TRP A 132 1.75 -13.18 -18.71
C TRP A 132 0.44 -13.64 -19.38
N PRO A 133 -0.67 -12.88 -19.25
CA PRO A 133 -2.00 -13.32 -19.70
C PRO A 133 -2.08 -13.72 -21.18
N ARG A 134 -1.28 -13.08 -22.04
CA ARG A 134 -1.23 -13.38 -23.48
C ARG A 134 -0.46 -14.66 -23.83
N LYS A 135 0.34 -15.19 -22.90
CA LYS A 135 1.17 -16.39 -23.09
C LYS A 135 0.69 -17.57 -22.25
N ALA A 136 -0.13 -17.32 -21.23
CA ALA A 136 -0.63 -18.33 -20.32
C ALA A 136 -1.52 -19.35 -21.04
N LYS A 137 -1.44 -20.61 -20.59
CA LYS A 137 -2.31 -21.69 -21.09
C LYS A 137 -3.75 -21.42 -20.65
N PRO A 138 -4.77 -21.77 -21.47
CA PRO A 138 -6.18 -21.64 -21.07
C PRO A 138 -6.52 -22.35 -19.75
N ALA A 139 -5.83 -23.46 -19.44
CA ALA A 139 -6.00 -24.20 -18.20
C ALA A 139 -5.62 -23.38 -16.95
N HIS A 140 -4.75 -22.37 -17.06
CA HIS A 140 -4.32 -21.52 -15.94
C HIS A 140 -5.13 -20.22 -15.85
N ALA A 141 -6.26 -20.10 -16.55
CA ALA A 141 -7.06 -18.87 -16.57
C ALA A 141 -7.44 -18.35 -15.17
N ALA A 142 -7.75 -19.25 -14.22
CA ALA A 142 -8.04 -18.88 -12.84
C ALA A 142 -6.81 -18.28 -12.12
N GLY A 143 -5.65 -18.91 -12.25
CA GLY A 143 -4.37 -18.42 -11.71
C GLY A 143 -3.97 -17.08 -12.32
N VAL A 144 -4.17 -16.89 -13.63
CA VAL A 144 -3.94 -15.61 -14.32
C VAL A 144 -4.85 -14.50 -13.78
N ALA A 145 -6.15 -14.77 -13.62
CA ALA A 145 -7.11 -13.80 -13.10
C ALA A 145 -6.75 -13.38 -11.67
N PHE A 146 -6.39 -14.35 -10.83
CA PHE A 146 -5.89 -14.10 -9.48
C PHE A 146 -4.61 -13.26 -9.50
N PHE A 147 -3.58 -13.68 -10.22
CA PHE A 147 -2.27 -13.04 -10.17
C PHE A 147 -2.31 -11.60 -10.69
N ASN A 148 -3.12 -11.31 -11.71
CA ASN A 148 -3.34 -9.93 -12.16
C ASN A 148 -3.94 -9.08 -11.03
N ARG A 149 -5.01 -9.55 -10.39
CA ARG A 149 -5.66 -8.82 -9.29
C ARG A 149 -4.70 -8.63 -8.11
N PHE A 150 -3.99 -9.68 -7.74
CA PHE A 150 -3.05 -9.64 -6.62
C PHE A 150 -1.90 -8.66 -6.91
N ARG A 151 -1.35 -8.66 -8.13
CA ARG A 151 -0.35 -7.68 -8.57
C ARG A 151 -0.88 -6.25 -8.54
N ASP A 152 -2.11 -6.02 -8.99
CA ASP A 152 -2.73 -4.68 -8.98
C ASP A 152 -2.94 -4.18 -7.54
N LEU A 153 -3.33 -5.07 -6.61
CA LEU A 153 -3.42 -4.76 -5.18
C LEU A 153 -2.02 -4.49 -4.58
N THR A 154 -0.99 -5.26 -4.95
CA THR A 154 0.40 -5.03 -4.50
C THR A 154 0.89 -3.66 -4.94
N ALA A 155 0.70 -3.32 -6.22
CA ALA A 155 1.10 -2.02 -6.76
C ALA A 155 0.32 -0.87 -6.10
N SER A 156 -0.99 -1.05 -5.87
CA SER A 156 -1.84 -0.06 -5.20
C SER A 156 -1.37 0.20 -3.77
N GLY A 157 -1.10 -0.85 -3.00
CA GLY A 157 -0.56 -0.73 -1.65
C GLY A 157 0.82 -0.08 -1.63
N PHE A 158 1.70 -0.48 -2.55
CA PHE A 158 3.06 0.05 -2.57
C PHE A 158 3.10 1.54 -2.95
N PHE A 159 2.47 1.93 -4.05
CA PHE A 159 2.51 3.30 -4.55
C PHE A 159 1.62 4.29 -3.80
N SER A 160 0.76 3.81 -2.89
CA SER A 160 0.07 4.66 -1.91
C SER A 160 0.84 4.78 -0.57
N SER A 161 1.85 3.94 -0.34
CA SER A 161 2.71 4.02 0.83
C SER A 161 3.70 5.19 0.73
N LYS A 162 4.27 5.58 1.88
CA LYS A 162 5.36 6.57 1.91
C LYS A 162 6.55 6.14 1.04
N LEU A 163 6.94 4.87 1.06
CA LEU A 163 8.05 4.35 0.27
C LEU A 163 7.77 4.48 -1.23
N GLY A 164 6.58 4.07 -1.68
CA GLY A 164 6.22 4.16 -3.10
C GLY A 164 6.05 5.60 -3.59
N VAL A 165 5.47 6.49 -2.78
CA VAL A 165 5.37 7.93 -3.13
C VAL A 165 6.76 8.56 -3.29
N GLN A 166 7.71 8.20 -2.43
CA GLN A 166 9.10 8.63 -2.55
C GLN A 166 9.78 8.03 -3.79
N ASP A 167 9.52 6.75 -4.09
CA ASP A 167 10.02 6.06 -5.27
C ASP A 167 9.60 6.74 -6.59
N LEU A 168 8.33 7.16 -6.65
CA LEU A 168 7.76 7.95 -7.75
C LEU A 168 8.34 9.37 -7.85
N ARG A 169 9.08 9.82 -6.83
CA ARG A 169 9.52 11.22 -6.66
C ARG A 169 8.35 12.19 -6.76
N TYR A 170 7.21 11.78 -6.23
CA TYR A 170 6.01 12.61 -6.26
C TYR A 170 6.21 13.81 -5.33
N ILE A 171 6.20 15.02 -5.91
CA ILE A 171 6.38 16.29 -5.19
C ILE A 171 5.05 16.98 -4.84
N GLY A 172 3.91 16.38 -5.20
CA GLY A 172 2.60 16.89 -4.82
C GLY A 172 2.34 16.76 -3.31
N ASN A 173 1.21 17.29 -2.84
CA ASN A 173 0.90 17.40 -1.40
C ASN A 173 1.93 18.21 -0.58
N THR A 174 2.83 18.94 -1.25
CA THR A 174 3.72 19.92 -0.62
C THR A 174 3.03 21.28 -0.58
N VAL A 175 2.87 21.84 0.61
CA VAL A 175 2.34 23.20 0.77
C VAL A 175 3.33 24.19 0.16
N VAL A 176 2.86 24.99 -0.79
CA VAL A 176 3.61 26.12 -1.35
C VAL A 176 2.93 27.42 -0.94
N SER A 177 3.72 28.44 -0.60
CA SER A 177 3.19 29.78 -0.30
C SER A 177 2.69 30.49 -1.55
N GLU A 178 3.26 30.16 -2.70
CA GLU A 178 2.91 30.68 -4.02
C GLU A 178 3.04 29.54 -5.04
N TRP A 179 2.02 29.36 -5.88
CA TRP A 179 2.06 28.40 -6.97
C TRP A 179 2.68 29.04 -8.22
N LYS A 180 3.89 28.60 -8.60
CA LYS A 180 4.64 29.13 -9.75
C LYS A 180 4.32 28.43 -11.08
N GLY A 181 3.28 27.60 -11.13
CA GLY A 181 2.94 26.82 -12.31
C GLY A 181 3.84 25.60 -12.54
N CYS A 182 3.72 24.99 -13.71
CA CYS A 182 4.56 23.87 -14.11
C CYS A 182 6.01 24.33 -14.35
N PRO A 183 7.03 23.48 -14.09
CA PRO A 183 8.42 23.83 -14.36
C PRO A 183 8.66 24.17 -15.84
N PRO A 184 9.53 25.16 -16.16
CA PRO A 184 9.81 25.57 -17.54
C PRO A 184 10.25 24.41 -18.45
N GLU A 185 11.01 23.45 -17.92
CA GLU A 185 11.44 22.25 -18.65
C GLU A 185 10.26 21.35 -19.07
N ALA A 186 9.21 21.27 -18.25
CA ALA A 186 8.01 20.50 -18.58
C ALA A 186 7.17 21.22 -19.65
N LEU A 187 7.04 22.54 -19.54
CA LEU A 187 6.36 23.38 -20.52
C LEU A 187 7.05 23.33 -21.90
N ALA A 188 8.39 23.43 -21.92
CA ALA A 188 9.19 23.33 -23.13
C ALA A 188 9.04 21.95 -23.81
N LYS A 189 9.02 20.87 -23.02
CA LYS A 189 8.79 19.51 -23.53
C LYS A 189 7.43 19.34 -24.21
N LEU A 190 6.40 20.01 -23.69
CA LEU A 190 5.03 19.95 -24.20
C LEU A 190 4.73 21.00 -25.28
N GLY A 191 5.62 21.98 -25.48
CA GLY A 191 5.42 23.05 -26.45
C GLY A 191 4.32 24.05 -26.07
N VAL A 192 4.07 24.24 -24.76
CA VAL A 192 3.02 25.12 -24.24
C VAL A 192 3.59 26.21 -23.34
N THR A 193 2.89 27.33 -23.20
CA THR A 193 3.23 28.47 -22.31
C THR A 193 1.99 28.94 -21.55
N TYR A 194 2.18 29.51 -20.36
CA TYR A 194 1.12 30.17 -19.57
C TYR A 194 1.04 31.66 -19.84
#